data_AF-A0A3C0Q7J0-F1
#
_entry.id   AF-A0A3C0Q7J0-F1
#
_cell.length_a   1.000
_cell.length_b   1.000
_cell.length_c   1.000
_cell.angle_alpha   90.00
_cell.angle_beta   90.00
_cell.angle_gamma   90.00
#
_symmetry.space_group_name_H-M   'P 1'
#
loop_
_entity.id
_entity.type
_entity.pdbx_description
1 polymer ?
#
loop_
_entity_poly.entity_id
_entity_poly.type
_entity_poly.pdbx_seq_one_letter_code
_entity_poly.pdbx_strand_id
1 'polypeptide(L)'
;MHSTLPALPFSAIVMAADRHPDDPVMRAAGVACKALAPVGGTPMVLRVLHALEESREIGPRLLCGPPAPLLEQAAALKSGIDAGDYGWMASRESPSASAAAAMEQIADSQPVLLTTADHALLSSRIVDHFCGQARAADFDLMIALAPHDLVANAWPAVKRTRLHFRDRDYCSCNLFAFMTPRSRAITGFWRKVESQRKQPWRVIGILGWWPVFKYLLGRLSLQEALARISGRFKLKIGAVILPFPEAAVDVDSENDWQLVQQILAEKEKQRTT
;
A
#
# COMPACT_ATOMS: atom_id res chain seq x y z
N MET A 1 19.85 11.19 -31.92
CA MET A 1 20.03 11.45 -30.48
C MET A 1 18.66 11.73 -29.89
N HIS A 2 17.95 10.70 -29.44
CA HIS A 2 16.70 10.91 -28.71
C HIS A 2 17.07 11.36 -27.31
N SER A 3 16.95 12.66 -27.05
CA SER A 3 16.96 13.18 -25.68
C SER A 3 15.73 12.59 -24.98
N THR A 4 15.93 11.51 -24.25
CA THR A 4 14.90 10.94 -23.38
C THR A 4 14.70 11.94 -22.26
N LEU A 5 13.57 12.65 -22.29
CA LEU A 5 13.10 13.41 -21.12
C LEU A 5 13.20 12.50 -19.88
N PRO A 6 13.73 13.01 -18.76
CA PRO A 6 13.82 12.22 -17.54
C PRO A 6 12.42 11.71 -17.19
N ALA A 7 12.34 10.43 -16.86
CA ALA A 7 11.07 9.81 -16.54
C ALA A 7 10.43 10.54 -15.34
N LEU A 8 9.15 10.90 -15.45
CA LEU A 8 8.45 11.62 -14.39
C LEU A 8 8.48 10.81 -13.09
N PRO A 9 8.74 11.44 -11.93
CA PRO A 9 8.63 10.76 -10.64
C PRO A 9 7.19 10.27 -10.41
N PHE A 10 6.96 9.36 -9.50
CA PHE A 10 5.61 8.97 -9.12
C PHE A 10 4.97 10.05 -8.26
N SER A 11 3.71 10.37 -8.51
CA SER A 11 2.89 11.05 -7.52
C SER A 11 2.36 10.03 -6.52
N ALA A 12 2.64 10.23 -5.23
CA ALA A 12 2.26 9.29 -4.19
C ALA A 12 0.88 9.64 -3.61
N ILE A 13 0.04 8.64 -3.41
CA ILE A 13 -1.20 8.73 -2.65
C ILE A 13 -1.06 7.88 -1.40
N VAL A 14 -1.28 8.49 -0.22
CA VAL A 14 -1.26 7.80 1.08
C VAL A 14 -2.68 7.71 1.61
N MET A 15 -3.19 6.48 1.74
CA MET A 15 -4.52 6.21 2.30
C MET A 15 -4.43 6.15 3.83
N ALA A 16 -5.03 7.14 4.50
CA ALA A 16 -4.88 7.37 5.94
C ALA A 16 -6.22 7.49 6.70
N ALA A 17 -7.30 6.94 6.14
CA ALA A 17 -8.61 6.91 6.78
C ALA A 17 -8.96 5.51 7.31
N ASP A 18 -9.65 5.47 8.44
CA ASP A 18 -10.08 4.23 9.08
C ASP A 18 -11.31 3.63 8.40
N ARG A 19 -11.40 2.30 8.45
CA ARG A 19 -12.54 1.57 7.91
C ARG A 19 -13.65 1.36 8.93
N HIS A 20 -13.30 1.33 10.21
CA HIS A 20 -14.17 0.98 11.33
C HIS A 20 -13.81 1.79 12.57
N PRO A 21 -14.80 2.22 13.38
CA PRO A 21 -14.54 2.97 14.62
C PRO A 21 -13.88 2.10 15.71
N ASP A 22 -14.05 0.78 15.69
CA ASP A 22 -13.53 -0.17 16.68
C ASP A 22 -12.23 -0.85 16.20
N ASP A 23 -11.22 -0.06 15.84
CA ASP A 23 -9.93 -0.59 15.43
C ASP A 23 -9.07 -1.01 16.65
N PRO A 24 -8.48 -2.23 16.67
CA PRO A 24 -7.65 -2.69 17.78
C PRO A 24 -6.44 -1.80 18.09
N VAL A 25 -5.82 -1.25 17.04
CA VAL A 25 -4.63 -0.40 17.16
C VAL A 25 -5.02 0.95 17.74
N MET A 26 -6.14 1.52 17.29
CA MET A 26 -6.70 2.75 17.86
C MET A 26 -6.94 2.63 19.37
N ARG A 27 -7.55 1.52 19.80
CA ARG A 27 -7.82 1.26 21.22
C ARG A 27 -6.52 1.09 22.02
N ALA A 28 -5.57 0.31 21.50
CA ALA A 28 -4.29 0.07 22.18
C ALA A 28 -3.43 1.35 22.29
N ALA A 29 -3.44 2.19 21.25
CA ALA A 29 -2.68 3.43 21.21
C ALA A 29 -3.42 4.64 21.83
N GLY A 30 -4.70 4.52 22.14
CA GLY A 30 -5.52 5.61 22.67
C GLY A 30 -5.74 6.76 21.67
N VAL A 31 -5.82 6.46 20.38
CA VAL A 31 -5.98 7.45 19.30
C VAL A 31 -7.31 7.29 18.58
N ALA A 32 -7.82 8.40 18.02
CA ALA A 32 -9.09 8.41 17.28
C ALA A 32 -8.95 7.99 15.81
N CYS A 33 -7.72 7.81 15.31
CA CYS A 33 -7.43 7.34 13.97
C CYS A 33 -6.18 6.45 13.96
N LYS A 34 -6.25 5.29 13.29
CA LYS A 34 -5.14 4.31 13.25
C LYS A 34 -3.87 4.94 12.67
N ALA A 35 -4.00 5.74 11.63
CA ALA A 35 -2.88 6.41 10.97
C ALA A 35 -2.06 7.32 11.92
N LEU A 36 -2.69 7.79 13.01
CA LEU A 36 -2.07 8.65 14.02
C LEU A 36 -1.46 7.88 15.19
N ALA A 37 -1.60 6.55 15.25
CA ALA A 37 -1.00 5.77 16.33
C ALA A 37 0.53 5.97 16.32
N PRO A 38 1.15 6.23 17.49
CA PRO A 38 2.58 6.46 17.55
C PRO A 38 3.33 5.14 17.42
N VAL A 39 4.43 5.15 16.68
CA VAL A 39 5.39 4.05 16.59
C VAL A 39 6.77 4.63 16.81
N GLY A 40 7.40 4.29 17.94
CA GLY A 40 8.65 4.93 18.37
C GLY A 40 8.48 6.45 18.52
N GLY A 41 7.38 6.90 19.12
CA GLY A 41 7.07 8.32 19.34
C GLY A 41 6.55 9.09 18.12
N THR A 42 6.68 8.56 16.90
CA THR A 42 6.22 9.22 15.67
C THR A 42 4.91 8.61 15.16
N PRO A 43 3.89 9.41 14.81
CA PRO A 43 2.68 8.91 14.13
C PRO A 43 3.02 8.06 12.90
N MET A 44 2.36 6.90 12.74
CA MET A 44 2.64 5.97 11.62
C MET A 44 2.60 6.64 10.26
N VAL A 45 1.61 7.49 10.01
CA VAL A 45 1.46 8.22 8.75
C VAL A 45 2.66 9.12 8.42
N LEU A 46 3.26 9.75 9.43
CA LEU A 46 4.44 10.60 9.23
C LEU A 46 5.67 9.77 8.86
N ARG A 47 5.79 8.53 9.35
CA ARG A 47 6.86 7.61 8.93
C ARG A 47 6.73 7.26 7.45
N VAL A 48 5.51 6.98 6.99
CA VAL A 48 5.22 6.71 5.57
C VAL A 48 5.53 7.93 4.71
N LEU A 49 5.07 9.12 5.12
CA LEU A 49 5.34 10.37 4.39
C LEU A 49 6.84 10.67 4.31
N HIS A 50 7.58 10.46 5.40
CA HIS A 50 9.03 10.64 5.42
C HIS A 50 9.75 9.64 4.50
N ALA A 51 9.35 8.36 4.51
CA ALA A 51 9.91 7.37 3.60
C ALA A 51 9.65 7.69 2.12
N LEU A 52 8.48 8.27 1.81
CA LEU A 52 8.15 8.75 0.47
C LEU A 52 8.93 10.03 0.12
N GLU A 53 9.27 10.85 1.10
CA GLU A 53 10.06 12.05 0.90
C GLU A 53 11.54 11.80 0.63
N GLU A 54 12.13 10.86 1.35
CA GLU A 54 13.52 10.45 1.14
C GLU A 54 13.70 9.63 -0.16
N SER A 55 12.61 9.20 -0.79
CA SER A 55 12.63 8.39 -2.02
C SER A 55 12.95 9.23 -3.24
N ARG A 56 13.81 8.70 -4.12
CA ARG A 56 14.23 9.37 -5.37
C ARG A 56 13.20 9.20 -6.47
N GLU A 57 12.33 8.20 -6.33
CA GLU A 57 11.28 7.90 -7.30
C GLU A 57 10.01 8.73 -7.08
N ILE A 58 9.89 9.47 -5.97
CA ILE A 58 8.65 10.14 -5.57
C ILE A 58 8.75 11.66 -5.73
N GLY A 59 7.69 12.25 -6.25
CA GLY A 59 7.49 13.70 -6.35
C GLY A 59 6.37 14.16 -5.43
N PRO A 60 5.29 14.78 -5.96
CA PRO A 60 4.17 15.23 -5.15
C PRO A 60 3.51 14.10 -4.37
N ARG A 61 3.16 14.37 -3.11
CA ARG A 61 2.47 13.46 -2.20
C ARG A 61 1.08 14.01 -1.89
N LEU A 62 0.07 13.14 -1.92
CA LEU A 62 -1.31 13.44 -1.57
C LEU A 62 -1.75 12.51 -0.44
N LEU A 63 -2.09 13.09 0.69
CA LEU A 63 -2.60 12.40 1.85
C LEU A 63 -4.14 12.36 1.79
N CYS A 64 -4.74 11.16 1.87
CA CYS A 64 -6.18 10.98 1.85
C CYS A 64 -6.69 10.50 3.22
N GLY A 65 -7.33 11.40 3.98
CA GLY A 65 -7.55 11.23 5.42
C GLY A 65 -6.32 11.68 6.24
N PRO A 66 -6.33 11.64 7.58
CA PRO A 66 -7.48 11.41 8.44
C PRO A 66 -8.55 12.51 8.28
N PRO A 67 -9.75 12.36 8.88
CA PRO A 67 -10.78 13.41 8.88
C PRO A 67 -10.25 14.76 9.39
N ALA A 68 -10.74 15.86 8.82
CA ALA A 68 -10.29 17.21 9.15
C ALA A 68 -10.25 17.53 10.67
N PRO A 69 -11.27 17.14 11.48
CA PRO A 69 -11.21 17.40 12.93
C PRO A 69 -10.05 16.70 13.66
N LEU A 70 -9.59 15.56 13.16
CA LEU A 70 -8.45 14.83 13.72
C LEU A 70 -7.12 15.40 13.19
N LEU A 71 -7.12 15.96 11.98
CA LEU A 71 -5.97 16.65 11.43
C LEU A 71 -5.60 17.89 12.27
N GLU A 72 -6.60 18.66 12.71
CA GLU A 72 -6.39 19.83 13.58
C GLU A 72 -5.76 19.47 14.94
N GLN A 73 -5.94 18.23 15.39
CA GLN A 73 -5.36 17.71 16.63
C GLN A 73 -3.95 17.11 16.43
N ALA A 74 -3.54 16.90 15.17
CA ALA A 74 -2.26 16.31 14.80
C ALA A 74 -1.30 17.39 14.27
N ALA A 75 -0.77 18.22 15.17
CA ALA A 75 0.04 19.40 14.83
C ALA A 75 1.14 19.12 13.80
N ALA A 76 1.94 18.06 13.98
CA ALA A 76 3.01 17.71 13.05
C ALA A 76 2.51 17.35 11.63
N LEU A 77 1.35 16.71 11.52
CA LEU A 77 0.73 16.38 10.23
C LEU A 77 0.17 17.63 9.56
N LYS A 78 -0.48 18.49 10.34
CA LYS A 78 -1.01 19.77 9.85
C LYS A 78 0.11 20.71 9.38
N SER A 79 1.23 20.79 10.11
CA SER A 79 2.37 21.62 9.72
C SER A 79 2.94 21.24 8.35
N GLY A 80 3.03 19.95 8.01
CA GLY A 80 3.51 19.54 6.68
C GLY A 80 2.54 19.89 5.55
N ILE A 81 1.22 19.90 5.81
CA ILE A 81 0.22 20.37 4.84
C ILE A 81 0.35 21.89 4.66
N ASP A 82 0.43 22.64 5.76
CA ASP A 82 0.54 24.10 5.73
C ASP A 82 1.84 24.57 5.06
N ALA A 83 2.92 23.80 5.21
CA ALA A 83 4.20 24.03 4.54
C ALA A 83 4.21 23.63 3.04
N GLY A 84 3.19 22.87 2.59
CA GLY A 84 3.12 22.36 1.22
C GLY A 84 3.97 21.11 0.95
N ASP A 85 4.47 20.44 1.99
CA ASP A 85 5.26 19.20 1.86
C ASP A 85 4.43 18.05 1.27
N TYR A 86 3.11 18.10 1.46
CA TYR A 86 2.12 17.20 0.87
C TYR A 86 0.74 17.85 0.84
N GLY A 87 -0.06 17.51 -0.16
CA GLY A 87 -1.47 17.88 -0.21
C GLY A 87 -2.31 17.00 0.73
N TRP A 88 -3.51 17.47 1.07
CA TRP A 88 -4.50 16.69 1.80
C TRP A 88 -5.85 16.73 1.12
N MET A 89 -6.56 15.61 1.21
CA MET A 89 -7.97 15.53 0.86
C MET A 89 -8.74 14.68 1.87
N ALA A 90 -10.01 15.01 2.07
CA ALA A 90 -10.90 14.16 2.84
C ALA A 90 -11.09 12.80 2.16
N SER A 91 -11.19 11.75 2.97
CA SER A 91 -11.59 10.42 2.49
C SER A 91 -13.04 10.42 2.03
N ARG A 92 -13.35 9.47 1.15
CA ARG A 92 -14.70 9.16 0.64
C ARG A 92 -15.30 7.97 1.38
N GLU A 93 -16.49 7.54 0.97
CA GLU A 93 -17.26 6.46 1.59
C GLU A 93 -16.56 5.10 1.62
N SER A 94 -15.49 4.93 0.85
CA SER A 94 -14.68 3.72 0.83
C SER A 94 -13.22 4.01 0.43
N PRO A 95 -12.26 3.16 0.83
CA PRO A 95 -10.88 3.16 0.32
C PRO A 95 -10.79 3.26 -1.20
N SER A 96 -11.59 2.48 -1.93
CA SER A 96 -11.57 2.49 -3.40
C SER A 96 -12.09 3.80 -4.00
N ALA A 97 -13.17 4.36 -3.44
CA ALA A 97 -13.69 5.68 -3.85
C ALA A 97 -12.70 6.81 -3.53
N SER A 98 -12.02 6.70 -2.39
CA SER A 98 -10.99 7.65 -1.95
C SER A 98 -9.78 7.62 -2.90
N ALA A 99 -9.30 6.43 -3.27
CA ALA A 99 -8.21 6.27 -4.22
C ALA A 99 -8.57 6.80 -5.61
N ALA A 100 -9.80 6.55 -6.09
CA ALA A 100 -10.28 7.09 -7.37
C ALA A 100 -10.30 8.63 -7.37
N ALA A 101 -10.89 9.25 -6.34
CA ALA A 101 -10.96 10.70 -6.21
C ALA A 101 -9.58 11.35 -6.02
N ALA A 102 -8.61 10.65 -5.42
CA ALA A 102 -7.23 11.08 -5.32
C ALA A 102 -6.51 11.02 -6.69
N MET A 103 -6.73 9.96 -7.47
CA MET A 103 -6.15 9.81 -8.81
C MET A 103 -6.68 10.86 -9.80
N GLU A 104 -7.93 11.32 -9.65
CA GLU A 104 -8.51 12.39 -10.47
C GLU A 104 -7.79 13.74 -10.31
N GLN A 105 -7.10 13.97 -9.18
CA GLN A 105 -6.32 15.19 -8.94
C GLN A 105 -4.92 15.13 -9.56
N ILE A 106 -4.50 13.97 -10.07
CA ILE A 106 -3.17 13.75 -10.62
C ILE A 106 -3.28 13.71 -12.14
N ALA A 107 -2.42 14.47 -12.84
CA ALA A 107 -2.39 14.50 -14.30
C ALA A 107 -2.27 13.09 -14.91
N ASP A 108 -2.98 12.82 -16.00
CA ASP A 108 -3.01 11.49 -16.64
C ASP A 108 -1.63 10.99 -17.10
N SER A 109 -0.73 11.91 -17.44
CA SER A 109 0.66 11.59 -17.82
C SER A 109 1.54 11.18 -16.64
N GLN A 110 1.11 11.43 -15.42
CA GLN A 110 1.90 11.15 -14.22
C GLN A 110 1.66 9.72 -13.73
N PRO A 111 2.71 8.92 -13.50
CA PRO A 111 2.56 7.64 -12.84
C PRO A 111 2.22 7.84 -11.35
N VAL A 112 1.43 6.94 -10.78
CA VAL A 112 0.92 7.06 -9.40
C VAL A 112 1.41 5.88 -8.55
N LEU A 113 1.98 6.19 -7.38
CA LEU A 113 2.19 5.20 -6.33
C LEU A 113 1.05 5.33 -5.31
N LEU A 114 0.30 4.27 -5.09
CA LEU A 114 -0.70 4.20 -4.02
C LEU A 114 -0.16 3.33 -2.88
N THR A 115 -0.23 3.84 -1.65
CA THR A 115 0.13 3.13 -0.43
C THR A 115 -0.82 3.45 0.74
N THR A 116 -0.64 2.79 1.87
CA THR A 116 -1.44 2.96 3.09
C THR A 116 -0.61 3.54 4.23
N ALA A 117 -1.27 4.24 5.17
CA ALA A 117 -0.62 4.91 6.29
C ALA A 117 -0.18 3.97 7.44
N ASP A 118 -0.63 2.72 7.42
CA ASP A 118 -0.31 1.68 8.41
C ASP A 118 0.98 0.91 8.09
N HIS A 119 1.72 1.33 7.06
CA HIS A 119 3.00 0.74 6.68
C HIS A 119 4.18 1.37 7.43
N ALA A 120 4.18 1.27 8.76
CA ALA A 120 5.12 2.00 9.62
C ALA A 120 6.61 1.63 9.43
N LEU A 121 6.92 0.48 8.81
CA LEU A 121 8.28 0.06 8.47
C LEU A 121 8.69 0.39 7.02
N LEU A 122 7.85 1.11 6.27
CA LEU A 122 8.20 1.58 4.93
C LEU A 122 9.48 2.44 4.98
N SER A 123 10.34 2.28 3.98
CA SER A 123 11.57 3.06 3.83
C SER A 123 11.75 3.49 2.39
N SER A 124 12.48 4.58 2.15
CA SER A 124 12.85 5.05 0.82
C SER A 124 13.48 3.95 -0.04
N ARG A 125 14.34 3.11 0.54
CA ARG A 125 14.93 1.94 -0.15
C ARG A 125 13.87 0.97 -0.71
N ILE A 126 12.80 0.70 0.04
CA ILE A 126 11.71 -0.19 -0.41
C ILE A 126 10.95 0.49 -1.56
N VAL A 127 10.66 1.78 -1.40
CA VAL A 127 9.93 2.58 -2.40
C VAL A 127 10.73 2.68 -3.69
N ASP A 128 12.01 3.07 -3.62
CA ASP A 128 12.93 3.18 -4.76
C ASP A 128 13.04 1.86 -5.50
N HIS A 129 13.22 0.74 -4.78
CA HIS A 129 13.30 -0.58 -5.40
C HIS A 129 11.99 -0.94 -6.12
N PHE A 130 10.84 -0.74 -5.47
CA PHE A 130 9.54 -1.06 -6.05
C PHE A 130 9.26 -0.21 -7.29
N CYS A 131 9.38 1.11 -7.18
CA CYS A 131 9.10 2.06 -8.25
C CYS A 131 10.09 1.91 -9.41
N GLY A 132 11.39 1.69 -9.13
CA GLY A 132 12.40 1.42 -10.15
C GLY A 132 12.10 0.16 -10.95
N GLN A 133 11.73 -0.94 -10.28
CA GLN A 133 11.34 -2.20 -10.94
C GLN A 133 10.03 -2.05 -11.71
N ALA A 134 9.05 -1.31 -11.17
CA ALA A 134 7.79 -1.06 -11.85
C ALA A 134 8.01 -0.23 -13.13
N ARG A 135 8.92 0.74 -13.10
CA ARG A 135 9.28 1.60 -14.23
C ARG A 135 10.07 0.86 -15.31
N ALA A 136 10.94 -0.07 -14.92
CA ALA A 136 11.74 -0.86 -15.86
C ALA A 136 10.91 -1.87 -16.67
N ALA A 137 9.66 -2.12 -16.25
CA ALA A 137 8.79 -3.12 -16.86
C ALA A 137 7.64 -2.48 -17.67
N ASP A 138 7.25 -3.13 -18.76
CA ASP A 138 6.14 -2.68 -19.63
C ASP A 138 4.78 -3.19 -19.08
N PHE A 139 4.38 -2.66 -17.92
CA PHE A 139 3.10 -2.95 -17.27
C PHE A 139 2.29 -1.68 -17.03
N ASP A 140 0.97 -1.81 -16.97
CA ASP A 140 0.04 -0.74 -16.62
C ASP A 140 -0.08 -0.56 -15.11
N LEU A 141 -0.08 -1.67 -14.39
CA LEU A 141 -0.20 -1.74 -12.94
C LEU A 141 0.77 -2.78 -12.39
N MET A 142 1.57 -2.40 -11.42
CA MET A 142 2.44 -3.31 -10.67
C MET A 142 2.00 -3.35 -9.21
N ILE A 143 1.94 -4.55 -8.63
CA ILE A 143 1.67 -4.74 -7.20
C ILE A 143 2.93 -5.24 -6.50
N ALA A 144 3.17 -4.78 -5.28
CA ALA A 144 4.27 -5.29 -4.48
C ALA A 144 3.84 -6.51 -3.66
N LEU A 145 4.66 -7.56 -3.72
CA LEU A 145 4.52 -8.76 -2.91
C LEU A 145 5.87 -9.07 -2.25
N ALA A 146 5.85 -9.65 -1.05
CA ALA A 146 7.05 -10.23 -0.44
C ALA A 146 6.83 -11.73 -0.24
N PRO A 147 7.88 -12.56 -0.34
CA PRO A 147 7.77 -13.95 0.03
C PRO A 147 7.32 -14.15 1.48
N HIS A 148 6.35 -15.03 1.72
CA HIS A 148 5.83 -15.26 3.07
C HIS A 148 6.91 -15.84 4.01
N ASP A 149 7.74 -16.75 3.51
CA ASP A 149 8.86 -17.35 4.25
C ASP A 149 9.92 -16.31 4.63
N LEU A 150 10.16 -15.31 3.78
CA LEU A 150 11.06 -14.19 4.11
C LEU A 150 10.55 -13.44 5.36
N VAL A 151 9.25 -13.16 5.43
CA VAL A 151 8.63 -12.47 6.57
C VAL A 151 8.61 -13.38 7.80
N ALA A 152 8.22 -14.64 7.64
CA ALA A 152 8.13 -15.60 8.74
C ALA A 152 9.50 -15.89 9.37
N ASN A 153 10.57 -15.92 8.59
CA ASN A 153 11.93 -16.10 9.10
C ASN A 153 12.44 -14.86 9.84
N ALA A 154 12.10 -13.65 9.36
CA ALA A 154 12.47 -12.40 10.02
C ALA A 154 11.71 -12.20 11.34
N TRP A 155 10.40 -12.46 11.34
CA TRP A 155 9.53 -12.29 12.51
C TRP A 155 8.53 -13.45 12.62
N PRO A 156 8.93 -14.57 13.24
CA PRO A 156 8.06 -15.76 13.39
C PRO A 156 6.76 -15.50 14.15
N ALA A 157 6.72 -14.46 14.99
CA ALA A 157 5.53 -14.07 15.74
C ALA A 157 4.44 -13.40 14.88
N VAL A 158 4.77 -12.92 13.67
CA VAL A 158 3.82 -12.23 12.80
C VAL A 158 2.95 -13.24 12.07
N LYS A 159 1.64 -13.11 12.28
CA LYS A 159 0.64 -13.85 11.50
C LYS A 159 0.16 -13.00 10.33
N ARG A 160 0.89 -13.04 9.21
CA ARG A 160 0.46 -12.39 7.97
C ARG A 160 -0.56 -13.24 7.23
N THR A 161 -1.44 -12.55 6.49
CA THR A 161 -2.30 -13.22 5.52
C THR A 161 -1.43 -13.82 4.42
N ARG A 162 -1.46 -15.15 4.32
CA ARG A 162 -0.74 -15.93 3.32
C ARG A 162 -1.55 -16.00 2.03
N LEU A 163 -1.02 -15.46 0.94
CA LEU A 163 -1.52 -15.69 -0.41
C LEU A 163 -0.85 -16.96 -0.96
N HIS A 164 -1.60 -18.07 -0.96
CA HIS A 164 -1.07 -19.40 -1.29
C HIS A 164 -1.18 -19.68 -2.79
N PHE A 165 -0.06 -19.56 -3.52
CA PHE A 165 0.02 -19.96 -4.92
C PHE A 165 0.84 -21.24 -5.06
N ARG A 166 0.68 -21.91 -6.21
CA ARG A 166 1.38 -23.16 -6.55
C ARG A 166 2.90 -23.01 -6.49
N ASP A 167 3.41 -21.85 -6.91
CA ASP A 167 4.84 -21.56 -7.00
C ASP A 167 5.45 -21.15 -5.65
N ARG A 168 4.75 -20.29 -4.90
CA ARG A 168 5.19 -19.82 -3.59
C ARG A 168 4.05 -19.16 -2.85
N ASP A 169 4.28 -18.94 -1.58
CA ASP A 169 3.45 -18.09 -0.73
C ASP A 169 3.97 -16.66 -0.70
N TYR A 170 3.04 -15.72 -0.77
CA TYR A 170 3.35 -14.30 -0.72
C TYR A 170 2.50 -13.57 0.31
N CYS A 171 3.00 -12.42 0.73
CA CYS A 171 2.28 -11.41 1.50
C CYS A 171 2.09 -10.16 0.64
N SER A 172 0.95 -9.49 0.79
CA SER A 172 0.75 -8.15 0.22
C SER A 172 1.67 -7.15 0.90
N CYS A 173 2.19 -6.19 0.14
CA CYS A 173 3.03 -5.10 0.65
C CYS A 173 2.33 -3.73 0.60
N ASN A 174 1.03 -3.68 0.27
CA ASN A 174 0.22 -2.47 0.16
C ASN A 174 0.79 -1.35 -0.74
N LEU A 175 1.72 -1.67 -1.65
CA LEU A 175 2.24 -0.76 -2.66
C LEU A 175 1.70 -1.13 -4.04
N PHE A 176 1.15 -0.14 -4.75
CA PHE A 176 0.57 -0.29 -6.08
C PHE A 176 1.07 0.83 -6.98
N ALA A 177 1.74 0.50 -8.08
CA ALA A 177 2.26 1.46 -9.05
C ALA A 177 1.41 1.45 -10.32
N PHE A 178 0.72 2.55 -10.57
CA PHE A 178 -0.12 2.80 -11.73
C PHE A 178 0.68 3.58 -12.77
N MET A 179 1.18 2.87 -13.78
CA MET A 179 2.08 3.41 -14.79
C MET A 179 1.36 4.15 -15.91
N THR A 180 0.08 3.83 -16.14
CA THR A 180 -0.71 4.39 -17.25
C THR A 180 -2.08 4.88 -16.78
N PRO A 181 -2.66 5.91 -17.42
CA PRO A 181 -3.98 6.43 -17.01
C PRO A 181 -5.08 5.35 -17.09
N ARG A 182 -5.02 4.43 -18.05
CA ARG A 182 -5.98 3.30 -18.13
C ARG A 182 -5.95 2.37 -16.92
N SER A 183 -4.82 2.26 -16.22
CA SER A 183 -4.72 1.43 -15.01
C SER A 183 -5.58 1.97 -13.87
N ARG A 184 -5.82 3.29 -13.83
CA ARG A 184 -6.64 3.97 -12.82
C ARG A 184 -8.10 3.50 -12.84
N ALA A 185 -8.59 3.01 -13.98
CA ALA A 185 -9.94 2.44 -14.12
C ALA A 185 -10.17 1.19 -13.23
N ILE A 186 -9.10 0.53 -12.77
CA ILE A 186 -9.23 -0.61 -11.85
C ILE A 186 -9.81 -0.20 -10.48
N THR A 187 -9.75 1.08 -10.11
CA THR A 187 -10.36 1.59 -8.87
C THR A 187 -11.88 1.37 -8.85
N GLY A 188 -12.55 1.51 -10.00
CA GLY A 188 -13.98 1.19 -10.13
C GLY A 188 -14.28 -0.29 -9.93
N PHE A 189 -13.37 -1.17 -10.35
CA PHE A 189 -13.45 -2.59 -10.05
C PHE A 189 -13.24 -2.88 -8.56
N TRP A 190 -12.22 -2.27 -7.94
CA TRP A 190 -11.98 -2.39 -6.50
C TRP A 190 -13.22 -1.97 -5.70
N ARG A 191 -13.91 -0.91 -6.10
CA ARG A 191 -15.18 -0.50 -5.49
C ARG A 191 -16.26 -1.57 -5.58
N LYS A 192 -16.36 -2.25 -6.72
CA LYS A 192 -17.29 -3.37 -6.90
C LYS A 192 -16.96 -4.56 -6.01
N VAL A 193 -15.68 -4.93 -5.91
CA VAL A 193 -15.23 -6.03 -5.03
C VAL A 193 -15.46 -5.67 -3.56
N GLU A 194 -15.10 -4.45 -3.17
CA GLU A 194 -15.23 -3.96 -1.80
C GLU A 194 -16.69 -3.95 -1.31
N SER A 195 -17.62 -3.42 -2.12
CA SER A 195 -19.05 -3.40 -1.79
C SER A 195 -19.66 -4.81 -1.66
N GLN A 196 -19.04 -5.81 -2.29
CA GLN A 196 -19.48 -7.21 -2.29
C GLN A 196 -18.65 -8.10 -1.35
N ARG A 197 -17.76 -7.53 -0.54
CA ARG A 197 -16.86 -8.30 0.35
C ARG A 197 -17.58 -9.23 1.33
N LYS A 198 -18.82 -8.89 1.71
CA LYS A 198 -19.69 -9.71 2.58
C LYS A 198 -20.41 -10.84 1.81
N GLN A 199 -20.28 -10.90 0.49
CA GLN A 199 -20.98 -11.82 -0.41
C GLN A 199 -19.96 -12.50 -1.35
N PRO A 200 -19.16 -13.45 -0.83
CA PRO A 200 -18.01 -14.01 -1.53
C PRO A 200 -18.37 -14.61 -2.91
N TRP A 201 -19.55 -15.22 -3.08
CA TRP A 201 -20.00 -15.75 -4.37
C TRP A 201 -20.11 -14.69 -5.47
N ARG A 202 -20.43 -13.43 -5.14
CA ARG A 202 -20.47 -12.35 -6.14
C ARG A 202 -19.07 -11.92 -6.55
N VAL A 203 -18.14 -11.86 -5.60
CA VAL A 203 -16.70 -11.63 -5.88
C VAL A 203 -16.12 -12.77 -6.73
N ILE A 204 -16.49 -14.02 -6.44
CA ILE A 204 -16.09 -15.18 -7.26
C ILE A 204 -16.67 -15.10 -8.67
N GLY A 205 -17.95 -14.72 -8.83
CA GLY A 205 -18.54 -14.50 -10.16
C GLY A 205 -17.82 -13.41 -10.97
N ILE A 206 -17.25 -12.43 -10.28
CA ILE A 206 -16.46 -11.35 -10.89
C ILE A 206 -15.06 -11.82 -11.32
N LEU A 207 -14.35 -12.55 -10.44
CA LEU A 207 -12.99 -13.08 -10.68
C LEU A 207 -13.00 -14.32 -11.60
N GLY A 208 -14.12 -15.02 -11.66
CA GLY A 208 -14.32 -16.30 -12.32
C GLY A 208 -14.18 -17.47 -11.36
N TRP A 209 -15.10 -18.43 -11.47
CA TRP A 209 -15.15 -19.64 -10.63
C TRP A 209 -13.91 -20.53 -10.79
N TRP A 210 -13.40 -20.69 -12.00
CA TRP A 210 -12.30 -21.62 -12.28
C TRP A 210 -10.95 -21.22 -11.64
N PRO A 211 -10.49 -19.95 -11.74
CA PRO A 211 -9.31 -19.49 -11.00
C PRO A 211 -9.44 -19.66 -9.49
N VAL A 212 -10.61 -19.35 -8.92
CA VAL A 212 -10.85 -19.50 -7.49
C VAL A 212 -10.76 -20.97 -7.09
N PHE A 213 -11.36 -21.87 -7.86
CA PHE A 213 -11.25 -23.31 -7.62
C PHE A 213 -9.78 -23.78 -7.68
N LYS A 214 -9.01 -23.35 -8.70
CA LYS A 214 -7.58 -23.65 -8.77
C LYS A 214 -6.79 -23.10 -7.57
N TYR A 215 -7.11 -21.89 -7.11
CA TYR A 215 -6.46 -21.27 -5.95
C TYR A 215 -6.75 -22.08 -4.68
N LEU A 216 -8.01 -22.47 -4.46
CA LEU A 216 -8.40 -23.32 -3.32
C LEU A 216 -7.72 -24.69 -3.35
N LEU A 217 -7.44 -25.24 -4.53
CA LEU A 217 -6.67 -26.47 -4.70
C LEU A 217 -5.14 -26.29 -4.62
N GLY A 218 -4.64 -25.07 -4.39
CA GLY A 218 -3.20 -24.78 -4.40
C GLY A 218 -2.53 -24.96 -5.78
N ARG A 219 -3.32 -24.91 -6.86
CA ARG A 219 -2.86 -25.18 -8.24
C ARG A 219 -2.71 -23.93 -9.10
N LEU A 220 -3.13 -22.77 -8.61
CA LEU A 220 -3.00 -21.49 -9.31
C LEU A 220 -1.61 -20.90 -9.03
N SER A 221 -0.81 -20.62 -10.07
CA SER A 221 0.43 -19.86 -9.90
C SER A 221 0.16 -18.35 -9.87
N LEU A 222 1.08 -17.58 -9.31
CA LEU A 222 1.00 -16.11 -9.31
C LEU A 222 0.90 -15.56 -10.74
N GLN A 223 1.73 -16.07 -11.66
CA GLN A 223 1.71 -15.66 -13.07
C GLN A 223 0.37 -15.97 -13.74
N GLU A 224 -0.22 -17.16 -13.49
CA GLU A 224 -1.55 -17.51 -14.00
C GLU A 224 -2.62 -16.55 -13.44
N ALA A 225 -2.56 -16.21 -12.15
CA ALA A 225 -3.48 -15.28 -11.52
C ALA A 225 -3.38 -13.87 -12.13
N LEU A 226 -2.16 -13.34 -12.29
CA LEU A 226 -1.90 -12.04 -12.91
C LEU A 226 -2.37 -12.01 -14.36
N ALA A 227 -2.03 -13.02 -15.18
CA ALA A 227 -2.46 -13.12 -16.57
C ALA A 227 -3.99 -13.15 -16.71
N ARG A 228 -4.68 -13.86 -15.80
CA ARG A 228 -6.14 -13.94 -15.75
C ARG A 228 -6.77 -12.57 -15.46
N ILE A 229 -6.26 -11.90 -14.42
CA ILE A 229 -6.69 -10.56 -14.02
C ILE A 229 -6.41 -9.56 -15.15
N SER A 230 -5.23 -9.63 -15.76
CA SER A 230 -4.86 -8.85 -16.94
C SER A 230 -5.84 -8.97 -18.10
N GLY A 231 -6.15 -10.20 -18.51
CA GLY A 231 -7.11 -10.44 -19.59
C GLY A 231 -8.51 -9.94 -19.25
N ARG A 232 -8.91 -10.03 -17.98
CA ARG A 232 -10.22 -9.59 -17.50
C ARG A 232 -10.40 -8.06 -17.53
N PHE A 233 -9.33 -7.32 -17.26
CA PHE A 233 -9.33 -5.85 -17.25
C PHE A 233 -8.78 -5.22 -18.53
N LYS A 234 -8.23 -6.03 -19.45
CA LYS A 234 -7.49 -5.55 -20.63
C LYS A 234 -6.34 -4.61 -20.23
N LEU A 235 -5.65 -4.96 -19.15
CA LEU A 235 -4.50 -4.24 -18.58
C LEU A 235 -3.33 -5.20 -18.43
N LYS A 236 -2.10 -4.73 -18.63
CA LYS A 236 -0.89 -5.46 -18.25
C LYS A 236 -0.69 -5.28 -16.74
N ILE A 237 -0.91 -6.33 -15.96
CA ILE A 237 -0.82 -6.31 -14.51
C ILE A 237 0.28 -7.27 -14.10
N GLY A 238 1.26 -6.77 -13.36
CA GLY A 238 2.42 -7.53 -12.91
C GLY A 238 2.62 -7.42 -11.41
N ALA A 239 3.63 -8.12 -10.91
CA ALA A 239 4.04 -8.04 -9.52
C ALA A 239 5.56 -7.83 -9.42
N VAL A 240 5.98 -7.02 -8.46
CA VAL A 240 7.39 -6.93 -8.02
C VAL A 240 7.52 -7.74 -6.74
N ILE A 241 8.42 -8.73 -6.73
CA ILE A 241 8.73 -9.50 -5.53
C ILE A 241 9.82 -8.76 -4.75
N LEU A 242 9.44 -8.16 -3.63
CA LEU A 242 10.32 -7.37 -2.78
C LEU A 242 11.18 -8.28 -1.90
N PRO A 243 12.51 -8.06 -1.86
CA PRO A 243 13.43 -8.81 -0.99
C PRO A 243 13.51 -8.21 0.42
N PHE A 244 12.45 -7.54 0.88
CA PHE A 244 12.42 -6.82 2.16
C PHE A 244 11.27 -7.34 3.02
N PRO A 245 11.53 -8.02 4.16
CA PRO A 245 10.44 -8.49 5.01
C PRO A 245 9.61 -7.32 5.55
N GLU A 246 10.21 -6.16 5.83
CA GLU A 246 9.53 -4.94 6.30
C GLU A 246 8.40 -4.50 5.36
N ALA A 247 8.56 -4.76 4.06
CA ALA A 247 7.58 -4.34 3.07
C ALA A 247 6.23 -5.03 3.25
N ALA A 248 6.16 -6.18 3.93
CA ALA A 248 4.92 -6.92 4.13
C ALA A 248 4.31 -6.79 5.54
N VAL A 249 4.86 -5.90 6.37
CA VAL A 249 4.37 -5.63 7.73
C VAL A 249 3.60 -4.32 7.74
N ASP A 250 2.28 -4.41 7.69
CA ASP A 250 1.36 -3.33 8.06
C ASP A 250 0.87 -3.54 9.51
N VAL A 251 0.32 -2.48 10.09
CA VAL A 251 -0.19 -2.48 11.47
C VAL A 251 -1.71 -2.59 11.44
N ASP A 252 -2.21 -3.81 11.65
CA ASP A 252 -3.65 -4.12 11.70
C ASP A 252 -4.12 -4.66 13.06
N SER A 253 -3.19 -5.07 13.92
CA SER A 253 -3.47 -5.56 15.27
C SER A 253 -2.55 -4.92 16.31
N GLU A 254 -2.94 -5.03 17.58
CA GLU A 254 -2.09 -4.60 18.70
C GLU A 254 -0.74 -5.33 18.70
N ASN A 255 -0.71 -6.62 18.36
CA ASN A 255 0.53 -7.39 18.26
C ASN A 255 1.44 -6.86 17.14
N ASP A 256 0.87 -6.49 15.99
CA ASP A 256 1.64 -5.88 14.91
C ASP A 256 2.21 -4.52 15.35
N TRP A 257 1.39 -3.73 16.04
CA TRP A 257 1.81 -2.43 16.56
C TRP A 257 2.97 -2.56 17.58
N GLN A 258 2.87 -3.51 18.51
CA GLN A 258 3.95 -3.80 19.46
C GLN A 258 5.22 -4.28 18.77
N LEU A 259 5.11 -5.19 17.79
CA LEU A 259 6.26 -5.69 17.06
C LEU A 259 6.97 -4.59 16.28
N VAL A 260 6.22 -3.76 15.54
CA VAL A 260 6.82 -2.67 14.74
C VAL A 260 7.57 -1.69 15.65
N GLN A 261 7.06 -1.42 16.86
CA GLN A 261 7.79 -0.66 17.87
C GLN A 261 9.10 -1.34 18.30
N GLN A 262 9.10 -2.66 18.55
CA GLN A 262 10.30 -3.43 18.90
C GLN A 262 11.35 -3.39 17.79
N ILE A 263 10.94 -3.65 16.54
CA ILE A 263 11.82 -3.63 15.36
C ILE A 263 12.52 -2.27 15.23
N LEU A 264 11.79 -1.18 15.42
CA LEU A 264 12.35 0.17 15.30
C LEU A 264 13.32 0.49 16.44
N ALA A 265 12.99 0.10 17.67
CA ALA A 265 13.90 0.25 18.81
C ALA A 265 15.21 -0.53 18.62
N GLU A 266 15.15 -1.73 18.03
CA GLU A 266 16.35 -2.52 17.70
C GLU A 266 17.20 -1.86 16.61
N LYS A 267 16.56 -1.34 15.55
CA LYS A 267 17.25 -0.62 14.47
C LYS A 267 17.95 0.65 14.97
N GLU A 268 17.34 1.36 15.91
CA GLU A 268 17.94 2.57 16.50
C GLU A 268 19.17 2.25 17.36
N LYS A 269 19.11 1.16 18.14
CA LYS A 269 20.28 0.67 18.90
C LYS A 269 21.44 0.27 17.99
N GLN A 270 21.15 -0.38 16.86
CA GLN A 270 22.17 -0.77 15.88
C GLN A 270 22.80 0.43 15.17
N ARG A 271 22.10 1.57 15.07
CA ARG A 271 22.62 2.78 14.42
C ARG A 271 23.47 3.65 15.37
N THR A 272 23.30 3.47 16.67
CA THR A 272 24.01 4.20 17.74
C THR A 272 25.21 3.43 18.31
N THR A 273 25.40 2.18 17.88
CA THR A 273 26.57 1.34 18.18
C THR A 273 27.53 1.36 17.01
#